data_AF-A0A2N5KFH0-F1
#
_entry.id   AF-A0A2N5KFH0-F1
#
_cell.length_a   1.000
_cell.length_b   1.000
_cell.length_c   1.000
_cell.angle_alpha   90.00
_cell.angle_beta   90.00
_cell.angle_gamma   90.00
#
_symmetry.space_group_name_H-M   'P 1'
#
loop_
_entity.id
_entity.type
_entity.pdbx_description
1 polymer ?
#
loop_
_entity_poly.entity_id
_entity_poly.type
_entity_poly.pdbx_seq_one_letter_code
_entity_poly.pdbx_strand_id
1 'polypeptide(L)'
;GYVGVGNAKSRFGKGVILILVVGRDGVVKRALKMRGRTVFARFEEAKALVGLEVEELRDEGREGLEDPATMVAARRAVEQVDRIKAEKEVGAGVV
;
A
#
# COMPACT_ATOMS: atom_id res chain seq x y z
N GLY A 1 -13.38 -5.96 -0.32
CA GLY A 1 -12.41 -4.91 0.00
C GLY A 1 -11.73 -4.48 -1.27
N TYR A 2 -10.54 -3.91 -1.13
CA TYR A 2 -9.76 -3.33 -2.22
C TYR A 2 -8.33 -3.85 -2.13
N VAL A 3 -7.64 -3.88 -3.27
CA VAL A 3 -6.22 -4.22 -3.31
C VAL A 3 -5.49 -3.03 -3.91
N GLY A 4 -4.50 -2.53 -3.18
CA GLY A 4 -3.61 -1.47 -3.61
C GLY A 4 -2.20 -2.00 -3.80
N VAL A 5 -1.53 -1.52 -4.83
CA VAL A 5 -0.12 -1.81 -5.10
C VAL A 5 0.61 -0.49 -5.22
N GLY A 6 1.70 -0.37 -4.47
CA GLY A 6 2.55 0.79 -4.50
C GLY A 6 4.00 0.40 -4.64
N ASN A 7 4.81 1.35 -5.13
CA ASN A 7 6.23 1.11 -5.32
C ASN A 7 7.06 2.31 -4.87
N ALA A 8 8.28 2.04 -4.46
CA ALA A 8 9.28 3.08 -4.24
C ALA A 8 10.56 2.69 -4.96
N LYS A 9 11.03 3.60 -5.83
CA LYS A 9 12.31 3.44 -6.52
C LYS A 9 13.39 4.11 -5.69
N SER A 10 14.53 3.45 -5.54
CA SER A 10 15.74 4.07 -5.02
C SER A 10 16.76 4.16 -6.15
N ARG A 11 17.43 5.32 -6.31
CA ARG A 11 18.50 5.51 -7.30
C ARG A 11 19.75 4.68 -6.97
N PHE A 12 20.03 4.44 -5.69
CA PHE A 12 21.21 3.71 -5.21
C PHE A 12 20.88 2.53 -4.27
N GLY A 13 19.64 2.43 -3.78
CA GLY A 13 19.17 1.40 -2.86
C GLY A 13 18.30 0.31 -3.51
N LYS A 14 17.71 -0.57 -2.69
CA LYS A 14 16.74 -1.58 -3.15
C LYS A 14 15.39 -0.89 -3.45
N GLY A 15 14.71 -1.30 -4.51
CA GLY A 15 13.33 -0.89 -4.76
C GLY A 15 12.38 -1.65 -3.84
N VAL A 16 11.20 -1.07 -3.60
CA VAL A 16 10.11 -1.69 -2.84
C VAL A 16 8.89 -1.83 -3.74
N ILE A 17 8.25 -3.00 -3.70
CA ILE A 17 6.86 -3.21 -4.13
C ILE A 17 6.08 -3.58 -2.88
N LEU A 18 4.95 -2.91 -2.65
CA LEU A 18 4.05 -3.19 -1.54
C LEU A 18 2.67 -3.50 -2.09
N ILE A 19 2.06 -4.56 -1.57
CA ILE A 19 0.67 -4.94 -1.84
C ILE A 19 -0.10 -4.80 -0.52
N LEU A 20 -1.18 -4.02 -0.54
CA LEU A 20 -2.12 -3.85 0.57
C LEU A 20 -3.47 -4.48 0.22
N VAL A 21 -4.00 -5.29 1.13
CA VAL A 21 -5.38 -5.77 1.11
C VAL A 21 -6.15 -4.95 2.13
N VAL A 22 -7.11 -4.16 1.67
CA VAL A 22 -7.89 -3.25 2.50
C VAL A 22 -9.33 -3.76 2.58
N GLY A 23 -9.89 -3.80 3.79
CA GLY A 23 -11.29 -4.12 4.00
C GLY A 23 -12.23 -3.04 3.44
N ARG A 24 -13.55 -3.30 3.46
CA ARG A 24 -14.53 -2.26 3.09
C ARG A 24 -14.63 -1.17 4.17
N ASP A 25 -14.24 -1.51 5.39
CA ASP A 25 -14.07 -0.64 6.55
C ASP A 25 -12.86 0.30 6.46
N GLY A 26 -12.06 0.22 5.39
CA GLY A 26 -10.85 1.03 5.25
C GLY A 26 -9.66 0.55 6.06
N VAL A 27 -9.76 -0.61 6.72
CA VAL A 27 -8.68 -1.17 7.54
C VAL A 27 -7.83 -2.13 6.72
N VAL A 28 -6.50 -2.05 6.85
CA VAL A 28 -5.54 -2.96 6.22
C VAL A 28 -5.66 -4.34 6.85
N LYS A 29 -6.07 -5.33 6.07
CA LYS A 29 -6.20 -6.73 6.50
C LYS A 29 -4.95 -7.56 6.22
N ARG A 30 -4.17 -7.18 5.20
CA ARG A 30 -2.90 -7.82 4.87
C ARG A 30 -1.97 -6.86 4.15
N ALA A 31 -0.67 -6.98 4.40
CA ALA A 31 0.36 -6.22 3.71
C ALA A 31 1.55 -7.12 3.36
N LEU A 32 1.95 -7.12 2.09
CA LEU A 32 3.08 -7.88 1.57
C LEU A 32 4.07 -6.91 0.92
N LYS A 33 5.31 -6.90 1.39
CA LYS A 33 6.40 -6.10 0.81
C LYS A 33 7.40 -7.00 0.12
N MET A 34 7.94 -6.55 -1.01
CA MET A 34 9.08 -7.15 -1.67
C MET A 34 10.15 -6.07 -1.83
N ARG A 35 11.34 -6.33 -1.30
CA ARG A 35 12.47 -5.41 -1.37
C ARG A 35 13.64 -6.03 -2.15
N GLY A 36 13.98 -5.45 -3.29
CA GLY A 36 14.99 -6.03 -4.17
C GLY A 36 15.47 -5.12 -5.29
N ARG A 37 16.53 -5.57 -5.97
CA ARG A 37 16.99 -4.99 -7.25
C ARG A 37 16.56 -5.83 -8.45
N THR A 38 16.20 -7.09 -8.22
CA THR A 38 15.81 -8.07 -9.23
C THR A 38 14.45 -8.66 -8.86
N VAL A 39 13.77 -9.26 -9.85
CA VAL A 39 12.46 -9.92 -9.68
C VAL A 39 12.51 -11.21 -8.84
N PHE A 40 13.70 -11.66 -8.45
CA PHE A 40 13.89 -12.85 -7.61
C PHE A 40 13.70 -12.59 -6.11
N ALA A 41 13.56 -11.32 -5.71
CA ALA A 41 13.19 -11.00 -4.33
C ALA A 41 11.81 -11.58 -4.02
N ARG A 42 11.63 -12.11 -2.81
CA ARG A 42 10.37 -12.69 -2.37
C ARG A 42 9.55 -11.64 -1.61
N PHE A 43 8.24 -11.83 -1.64
CA PHE A 43 7.35 -11.07 -0.76
C PHE A 43 7.44 -11.61 0.68
N GLU A 44 7.46 -10.68 1.62
CA GLU A 44 7.38 -10.91 3.05
C GLU A 44 6.26 -10.06 3.66
N GLU A 45 5.76 -10.44 4.83
CA GLU A 45 4.67 -9.71 5.47
C GLU A 45 5.18 -8.40 6.11
N ALA A 46 4.52 -7.28 5.77
CA ALA A 46 4.72 -5.98 6.42
C ALA A 46 3.74 -5.85 7.60
N LYS A 47 3.96 -6.66 8.65
CA LYS A 47 3.00 -6.82 9.76
C LYS A 47 2.68 -5.52 10.47
N ALA A 48 3.62 -4.57 10.52
CA ALA A 48 3.44 -3.26 11.13
C ALA A 48 2.34 -2.41 10.45
N LEU A 49 1.96 -2.75 9.22
CA LEU A 49 0.91 -2.05 8.48
C LEU A 49 -0.48 -2.69 8.66
N VAL A 50 -0.55 -3.92 9.18
CA VAL A 50 -1.83 -4.64 9.36
C VAL A 50 -2.59 -4.05 10.55
N GLY A 51 -3.89 -3.82 10.36
CA GLY A 51 -4.77 -3.23 11.37
C GLY A 51 -4.84 -1.71 11.32
N LEU A 52 -3.96 -1.04 10.56
CA LEU A 52 -4.02 0.40 10.35
C LEU A 52 -5.16 0.78 9.40
N GLU A 53 -5.75 1.94 9.62
CA GLU A 53 -6.63 2.57 8.65
C GLU A 53 -5.83 3.14 7.48
N VAL A 54 -6.42 3.16 6.29
CA VAL A 54 -5.76 3.73 5.11
C VAL A 54 -5.46 5.22 5.26
N GLU A 55 -6.25 5.96 6.05
CA GLU A 55 -6.02 7.37 6.37
C GLU A 55 -4.70 7.56 7.12
N GLU A 56 -4.40 6.66 8.04
CA GLU A 56 -3.17 6.67 8.84
C GLU A 56 -1.93 6.50 7.97
N LEU A 57 -2.05 5.78 6.85
CA LEU A 57 -0.96 5.58 5.89
C LEU A 57 -0.75 6.79 4.96
N ARG A 58 -1.69 7.75 4.91
CA ARG A 58 -1.56 8.98 4.13
C ARG A 58 -0.73 10.04 4.85
N ASP A 59 -0.73 10.04 6.18
CA ASP A 59 -0.07 11.05 7.00
C ASP A 59 1.46 11.03 6.80
N GLU A 60 2.01 12.11 6.24
CA GLU A 60 3.45 12.26 5.99
C GLU A 60 4.27 12.24 7.28
N GLY A 61 3.70 12.67 8.41
CA GLY A 61 4.35 12.65 9.71
C GLY A 61 4.42 11.27 10.36
N ARG A 62 3.71 10.28 9.82
CA ARG A 62 3.67 8.92 10.36
C ARG A 62 4.83 8.08 9.83
N GLU A 63 6.03 8.39 10.32
CA GLU A 63 7.27 7.67 10.02
C GLU A 63 7.58 6.60 11.08
N GLY A 64 8.42 5.61 10.75
CA GLY A 64 8.98 4.67 11.74
C GLY A 64 8.26 3.34 11.92
N LEU A 65 7.07 3.14 11.33
CA LEU A 65 6.40 1.83 11.29
C LEU A 65 7.15 0.82 10.40
N GLU A 66 7.67 1.32 9.29
CA GLU A 66 8.45 0.59 8.29
C GLU A 66 9.54 1.54 7.74
N ASP A 67 10.45 1.00 6.94
CA ASP A 67 11.48 1.84 6.32
C ASP A 67 10.87 2.89 5.36
N PRO A 68 11.54 4.04 5.13
CA PRO A 68 10.97 5.14 4.34
C PRO A 68 10.50 4.75 2.94
N ALA A 69 11.20 3.83 2.25
CA ALA A 69 10.79 3.39 0.92
C ALA A 69 9.51 2.55 0.98
N THR A 70 9.33 1.76 2.03
CA THR A 70 8.09 1.03 2.26
C THR A 70 6.93 1.97 2.58
N MET A 71 7.14 3.03 3.36
CA MET A 71 6.10 4.04 3.61
C MET A 71 5.70 4.81 2.35
N VAL A 72 6.66 5.16 1.48
CA VAL A 72 6.34 5.74 0.16
C VAL A 72 5.52 4.77 -0.70
N ALA A 73 5.86 3.48 -0.69
CA ALA A 73 5.08 2.47 -1.38
C ALA A 73 3.68 2.32 -0.76
N ALA A 74 3.51 2.46 0.56
CA ALA A 74 2.21 2.44 1.23
C ALA A 74 1.30 3.57 0.76
N ARG A 75 1.80 4.81 0.69
CA ARG A 75 1.02 5.95 0.18
C ARG A 75 0.52 5.71 -1.24
N ARG A 76 1.39 5.24 -2.14
CA ARG A 76 0.99 4.92 -3.53
C ARG A 76 -0.01 3.78 -3.63
N ALA A 77 0.09 2.77 -2.77
CA ALA A 77 -0.89 1.70 -2.71
C ALA A 77 -2.26 2.22 -2.26
N VAL A 78 -2.29 3.15 -1.29
CA VAL A 78 -3.52 3.83 -0.84
C VAL A 78 -4.14 4.67 -1.96
N GLU A 79 -3.35 5.47 -2.67
CA GLU A 79 -3.82 6.24 -3.84
C GLU A 79 -4.50 5.35 -4.90
N GLN A 80 -3.97 4.14 -5.12
CA GLN A 80 -4.60 3.19 -6.03
C GLN A 80 -5.92 2.63 -5.47
N VAL A 81 -5.97 2.31 -4.17
CA VAL A 81 -7.21 1.88 -3.50
C VAL A 81 -8.30 2.93 -3.66
N ASP A 82 -7.96 4.21 -3.47
CA ASP A 82 -8.91 5.32 -3.56
C ASP A 82 -9.48 5.47 -4.96
N ARG A 83 -8.64 5.33 -5.99
CA ARG A 83 -9.09 5.33 -7.39
C ARG A 83 -10.07 4.21 -7.67
N ILE A 84 -9.75 2.99 -7.22
CA ILE A 84 -10.63 1.82 -7.39
C ILE A 84 -11.95 2.01 -6.62
N LYS A 85 -11.91 2.62 -5.42
CA LYS A 85 -13.11 2.96 -4.66
C LYS A 85 -14.00 3.93 -5.43
N ALA A 86 -13.45 5.05 -5.89
CA ALA A 86 -14.17 6.07 -6.64
C ALA A 86 -14.78 5.52 -7.94
N GLU A 87 -14.02 4.73 -8.71
CA GLU A 87 -14.52 4.08 -9.94
C GLU A 87 -15.72 3.16 -9.66
N LYS A 88 -15.69 2.42 -8.54
CA LYS A 88 -16.80 1.54 -8.15
C LYS A 88 -18.02 2.29 -7.65
N GLU A 89 -17.84 3.41 -6.95
CA GLU A 89 -18.94 4.26 -6.48
C GLU A 89 -19.65 4.93 -7.68
N VAL A 90 -18.89 5.44 -8.64
CA VAL A 90 -19.44 6.00 -9.89
C VAL A 90 -20.18 4.92 -10.70
N GLY A 91 -19.61 3.72 -10.85
CA GLY A 91 -20.27 2.63 -11.56
C GLY A 91 -21.54 2.09 -10.87
N ALA A 92 -21.61 2.19 -9.54
CA ALA A 92 -22.78 1.78 -8.76
C ALA A 92 -23.91 2.83 -8.73
N GLY A 93 -23.61 4.10 -9.02
CA GLY A 93 -24.60 5.18 -9.11
C GLY A 93 -25.29 5.30 -10.48
N VAL A 94 -24.90 4.47 -11.45
CA VAL A 94 -25.44 4.47 -12.83
C VAL A 94 -26.42 3.31 -13.07
N VAL A 95 -26.83 2.59 -12.01
CA VAL A 95 -27.85 1.54 -12.05
C VAL A 95 -29.13 1.92 -11.32
#